data_AF-A0A2S6UIF7-F1
#
_entry.id   AF-A0A2S6UIF7-F1
#
_cell.length_a   1.000
_cell.length_b   1.000
_cell.length_c   1.000
_cell.angle_alpha   90.00
_cell.angle_beta   90.00
_cell.angle_gamma   90.00
#
_symmetry.space_group_name_H-M   'P 1'
#
loop_
_entity.id
_entity.type
_entity.pdbx_description
1 polymer ?
#
loop_
_entity_poly.entity_id
_entity_poly.type
_entity_poly.pdbx_seq_one_letter_code
_entity_poly.pdbx_strand_id
1 'polypeptide(L)'
;MCLVARHLEAAGIATICLGSALDILQSGNPPRGAFTDFPLGHTAGPPDDPEQQYRIVRDSLRALDSISTPGDIRHLNVAWPGGDAWRIEAERGDSSDERSPRDTEPRYQTEQDRVLAAAMAGN
;
A
#
# COMPACT_ATOMS: atom_id res chain seq x y z
N MET A 1 0.72 -7.82 3.35
CA MET A 1 1.83 -7.83 2.36
C MET A 1 3.03 -8.67 2.81
N CYS A 2 3.66 -8.41 3.96
CA CYS A 2 4.90 -9.09 4.35
C CYS A 2 4.78 -10.62 4.53
N LEU A 3 3.63 -11.12 5.02
CA LEU A 3 3.36 -12.57 5.10
C LEU A 3 3.36 -13.24 3.71
N VAL A 4 2.71 -12.60 2.74
CA VAL A 4 2.68 -13.08 1.35
C VAL A 4 4.07 -13.04 0.73
N ALA A 5 4.83 -11.96 0.96
CA ALA A 5 6.20 -11.85 0.49
C ALA A 5 7.08 -13.01 0.99
N ARG A 6 7.02 -13.33 2.29
CA ARG A 6 7.75 -14.49 2.86
C ARG A 6 7.33 -15.82 2.24
N HIS A 7 6.03 -16.00 1.99
CA HIS A 7 5.54 -17.21 1.33
C HIS A 7 6.09 -17.34 -0.10
N LEU A 8 6.12 -16.24 -0.86
CA LEU A 8 6.67 -16.20 -2.22
C LEU A 8 8.19 -16.47 -2.23
N GLU A 9 8.95 -15.91 -1.29
CA GLU A 9 10.38 -16.21 -1.14
C GLU A 9 10.63 -17.69 -0.86
N ALA A 10 9.84 -18.30 0.02
CA ALA A 10 9.95 -19.73 0.32
C ALA A 10 9.66 -20.60 -0.92
N ALA A 11 8.91 -20.08 -1.89
CA ALA A 11 8.66 -20.70 -3.19
C ALA A 11 9.71 -20.33 -4.26
N GLY A 12 10.78 -19.61 -3.91
CA GLY A 12 11.86 -19.22 -4.82
C GLY A 12 11.58 -17.96 -5.65
N ILE A 13 10.55 -17.18 -5.29
CA ILE A 13 10.21 -15.91 -5.97
C ILE A 13 10.74 -14.75 -5.12
N ALA A 14 11.71 -14.01 -5.64
CA ALA A 14 12.25 -12.84 -4.97
C ALA A 14 11.21 -11.70 -4.88
N THR A 15 11.17 -11.04 -3.72
CA THR A 15 10.19 -10.02 -3.35
C THR A 15 10.83 -8.85 -2.61
N ILE A 16 10.20 -7.69 -2.72
CA ILE A 16 10.48 -6.51 -1.90
C ILE A 16 9.17 -5.81 -1.56
N CYS A 17 9.04 -5.34 -0.33
CA CYS A 17 7.90 -4.55 0.12
C CYS A 17 8.27 -3.05 0.11
N LEU A 18 7.67 -2.27 -0.78
CA LEU A 18 7.77 -0.81 -0.78
C LEU A 18 6.63 -0.22 0.08
N GLY A 19 6.95 0.61 1.08
CA GLY A 19 5.97 1.16 2.02
C GLY A 19 6.33 2.54 2.58
N SER A 20 5.31 3.31 2.99
CA SER A 20 5.48 4.63 3.61
C SER A 20 5.20 4.68 5.13
N ALA A 21 4.71 3.58 5.71
CA ALA A 21 4.53 3.46 7.16
C ALA A 21 5.68 2.59 7.71
N LEU A 22 6.73 3.23 8.22
CA LEU A 22 7.97 2.55 8.62
C LEU A 22 7.73 1.55 9.75
N ASP A 23 6.95 1.96 10.75
CA ASP A 23 6.59 1.15 11.92
C ASP A 23 5.78 -0.10 11.52
N ILE A 24 4.80 0.05 10.62
CA ILE A 24 4.01 -1.05 10.07
C ILE A 24 4.91 -1.97 9.25
N LEU A 25 5.81 -1.42 8.44
CA LEU A 25 6.73 -2.20 7.61
C LEU A 25 7.69 -3.01 8.49
N GLN A 26 8.27 -2.39 9.54
CA GLN A 26 9.12 -3.05 10.53
C GLN A 26 8.38 -4.17 11.26
N SER A 27 7.18 -3.88 11.78
CA SER A 27 6.34 -4.88 12.45
C SER A 27 5.99 -6.06 11.54
N GLY A 28 5.74 -5.77 10.26
CA GLY A 28 5.47 -6.79 9.26
C GLY A 28 6.65 -7.71 8.95
N ASN A 29 7.90 -7.28 9.23
CA ASN A 29 9.15 -8.01 9.00
C ASN A 29 9.26 -8.61 7.58
N PRO A 30 9.30 -7.78 6.52
CA PRO A 30 9.39 -8.27 5.15
C PRO A 30 10.73 -8.99 4.90
N PRO A 31 10.82 -9.88 3.90
CA PRO A 31 12.10 -10.42 3.48
C PRO A 31 13.09 -9.31 3.10
N ARG A 32 12.61 -8.29 2.38
CA ARG A 32 13.35 -7.07 2.03
C ARG A 32 12.36 -5.92 1.99
N GLY A 33 12.71 -4.77 2.55
CA GLY A 33 11.87 -3.57 2.54
C GLY A 33 12.53 -2.41 1.81
N ALA A 34 11.70 -1.57 1.19
CA ALA A 34 12.07 -0.23 0.74
C ALA A 34 11.10 0.77 1.38
N PHE A 35 11.65 1.87 1.88
CA PHE A 35 10.91 2.90 2.59
C PHE A 35 11.00 4.25 1.90
N THR A 36 9.84 4.88 1.76
CA THR A 36 9.65 6.25 1.25
C THR A 36 8.83 7.05 2.26
N ASP A 37 9.35 8.19 2.70
CA ASP A 37 8.69 9.05 3.70
C ASP A 37 7.64 9.98 3.06
N PHE A 38 6.67 9.38 2.37
CA PHE A 38 5.63 10.05 1.58
C PHE A 38 4.24 9.84 2.20
N PRO A 39 3.24 10.69 1.89
CA PRO A 39 1.86 10.46 2.31
C PRO A 39 1.38 9.04 1.99
N LEU A 40 0.54 8.50 2.87
CA LEU A 40 -0.13 7.22 2.60
C LEU A 40 -0.94 7.31 1.29
N GLY A 41 -0.88 6.26 0.48
CA GLY A 41 -1.46 6.22 -0.87
C GLY A 41 -0.52 6.72 -1.97
N HIS A 42 0.60 7.37 -1.63
CA HIS A 42 1.54 7.93 -2.59
C HIS A 42 2.94 7.30 -2.49
N THR A 43 3.03 6.07 -2.00
CA THR A 43 4.30 5.37 -1.73
C THR A 43 5.22 5.26 -2.96
N ALA A 44 4.65 5.06 -4.14
CA ALA A 44 5.44 4.99 -5.36
C ALA A 44 5.92 6.36 -5.85
N GLY A 45 5.31 7.47 -5.43
CA GLY A 45 5.63 8.81 -5.92
C GLY A 45 4.44 9.77 -5.85
N PRO A 46 4.68 11.07 -6.06
CA PRO A 46 3.61 12.07 -6.15
C PRO A 46 2.74 11.87 -7.39
N PRO A 47 1.49 12.37 -7.38
CA PRO A 47 0.62 12.32 -8.55
C PRO A 47 1.24 13.10 -9.71
N ASP A 48 0.93 12.68 -10.94
CA ASP A 48 1.36 13.32 -12.19
C ASP A 48 2.89 13.48 -12.39
N ASP A 49 3.70 12.78 -11.59
CA ASP A 49 5.17 12.73 -11.72
C ASP A 49 5.65 11.29 -12.02
N PRO A 50 5.48 10.81 -13.28
CA PRO A 50 5.90 9.47 -13.65
C PRO A 50 7.41 9.29 -13.53
N GLU A 51 8.22 10.33 -13.76
CA GLU A 51 9.68 10.24 -13.67
C GLU A 51 10.11 9.85 -12.24
N GLN A 52 9.56 10.54 -11.24
CA GLN A 52 9.83 10.22 -9.85
C GLN A 52 9.27 8.85 -9.44
N GLN A 53 8.10 8.48 -9.96
CA GLN A 53 7.51 7.16 -9.71
C GLN A 53 8.40 6.03 -10.22
N TYR A 54 8.89 6.15 -11.47
CA TYR A 54 9.81 5.18 -12.04
C TYR A 54 11.13 5.12 -11.27
N ARG A 55 11.65 6.26 -10.82
CA ARG A 55 12.88 6.30 -10.02
C ARG A 55 12.72 5.53 -8.71
N ILE A 56 11.65 5.78 -7.97
CA ILE A 56 11.37 5.11 -6.68
C ILE A 56 11.24 3.60 -6.86
N VAL A 57 10.46 3.16 -7.85
CA VAL A 57 10.30 1.72 -8.13
C VAL A 57 11.62 1.10 -8.54
N ARG A 58 12.41 1.76 -9.40
CA ARG A 58 13.72 1.25 -9.84
C ARG A 58 14.70 1.14 -8.68
N ASP A 59 14.76 2.13 -7.81
CA ASP A 59 15.66 2.10 -6.65
C ASP A 59 15.22 1.08 -5.61
N SER A 60 13.90 0.86 -5.46
CA SER A 60 13.37 -0.27 -4.69
C SER A 60 13.82 -1.61 -5.27
N LEU A 61 13.69 -1.81 -6.58
CA LEU A 61 14.11 -3.05 -7.22
C LEU A 61 15.62 -3.27 -7.11
N ARG A 62 16.44 -2.22 -7.22
CA ARG A 62 17.89 -2.32 -6.97
C ARG A 62 18.23 -2.76 -5.54
N ALA A 63 17.37 -2.45 -4.57
CA ALA A 63 17.58 -2.90 -3.21
C ALA A 63 17.46 -4.42 -3.06
N LEU A 64 16.75 -5.13 -3.96
CA LEU A 64 16.71 -6.60 -4.00
C LEU A 64 18.12 -7.19 -4.08
N ASP A 65 19.01 -6.60 -4.90
CA ASP A 65 20.36 -7.10 -5.11
C ASP A 65 21.28 -6.83 -3.91
N SER A 66 21.00 -5.78 -3.14
CA SER A 66 21.86 -5.33 -2.04
C SER A 66 21.44 -5.86 -0.67
N ILE A 67 20.15 -6.15 -0.47
CA ILE A 67 19.63 -6.61 0.82
C ILE A 67 19.77 -8.13 0.92
N SER A 68 20.62 -8.57 1.84
CA SER A 68 20.88 -9.99 2.10
C SER A 68 20.26 -10.50 3.40
N THR A 69 19.92 -9.60 4.33
CA THR A 69 19.38 -9.98 5.64
C THR A 69 17.87 -9.78 5.66
N PRO A 70 17.08 -10.82 6.00
CA PRO A 70 15.64 -10.67 6.19
C PRO A 70 15.29 -9.59 7.22
N GLY A 71 14.32 -8.74 6.90
CA GLY A 71 13.88 -7.64 7.76
C GLY A 71 14.59 -6.30 7.50
N ASP A 72 15.67 -6.29 6.71
CA ASP A 72 16.34 -5.05 6.33
C ASP A 72 15.43 -4.17 5.45
N ILE A 73 15.45 -2.87 5.75
CA ILE A 73 14.65 -1.86 5.06
C ILE A 73 15.59 -0.78 4.52
N ARG A 74 15.60 -0.59 3.19
CA ARG A 74 16.34 0.50 2.55
C ARG A 74 15.50 1.77 2.55
N HIS A 75 16.04 2.85 3.10
CA HIS A 75 15.49 4.20 2.92
C HIS A 75 15.91 4.74 1.54
N LEU A 76 14.96 5.16 0.71
CA LEU A 76 15.23 5.60 -0.67
C LEU A 76 15.71 7.05 -0.79
N ASN A 77 15.80 7.81 0.31
CA ASN A 77 16.31 9.19 0.35
C ASN A 77 15.66 10.13 -0.69
N VAL A 78 14.35 10.01 -0.87
CA VAL A 78 13.53 10.89 -1.71
C VAL A 78 12.72 11.85 -0.83
N ALA A 79 12.52 13.07 -1.31
CA ALA A 79 11.76 14.10 -0.62
C ALA A 79 10.41 14.34 -1.31
N TRP A 80 9.36 14.52 -0.53
CA TRP A 80 8.05 14.89 -1.05
C TRP A 80 8.12 16.32 -1.61
N PRO A 81 7.66 16.60 -2.85
CA PRO A 81 7.80 17.93 -3.47
C PRO A 81 7.17 19.07 -2.67
N GLY A 82 6.08 18.79 -1.92
CA GLY A 82 5.38 19.77 -1.09
C GLY A 82 5.95 19.97 0.32
N GLY A 83 7.11 19.38 0.63
CA GLY A 83 7.68 19.39 1.99
C GLY A 83 6.82 18.63 3.01
N ASP A 84 6.93 18.99 4.29
CA ASP A 84 6.29 18.25 5.40
C ASP A 84 4.87 18.70 5.74
N ALA A 85 4.28 19.63 4.97
CA ALA A 85 2.96 20.17 5.25
C ALA A 85 1.86 19.08 5.32
N TRP A 86 2.01 18.01 4.54
CA TRP A 86 1.09 16.87 4.55
C TRP A 86 1.07 16.12 5.89
N ARG A 87 2.17 16.13 6.64
CA ARG A 87 2.29 15.40 7.91
C ARG A 87 1.46 16.08 8.99
N ILE A 88 1.52 17.41 9.03
CA ILE A 88 0.68 18.24 9.91
C ILE A 88 -0.80 18.00 9.61
N GLU A 89 -1.17 17.94 8.32
CA GLU A 89 -2.55 17.69 7.92
C GLU A 89 -3.02 16.27 8.32
N ALA A 90 -2.18 15.26 8.13
CA ALA A 90 -2.48 13.89 8.54
C ALA A 90 -2.66 13.75 10.06
N GLU A 91 -1.87 14.49 10.86
CA GLU A 91 -1.95 14.48 12.33
C GLU A 91 -3.19 15.20 12.88
N ARG A 92 -3.71 16.22 12.17
CA ARG A 92 -4.89 16.98 12.61
C ARG A 92 -6.14 16.12 12.68
N GLY A 93 -6.24 15.08 11.86
CA GLY A 93 -7.36 14.14 11.88
C GLY A 93 -8.72 14.76 11.51
N ASP A 94 -8.73 15.97 10.95
CA ASP A 94 -9.94 16.71 10.55
C ASP A 94 -10.47 16.27 9.18
N SER A 95 -10.11 15.06 8.73
CA SER A 95 -10.70 14.48 7.53
C SER A 95 -12.18 14.25 7.81
N SER A 96 -13.04 15.11 7.27
CA SER A 96 -14.46 14.78 7.16
C SER A 96 -14.56 13.40 6.54
N ASP A 97 -15.41 12.52 7.08
CA ASP A 97 -15.62 11.20 6.51
C ASP A 97 -16.24 11.35 5.12
N GLU A 98 -15.40 11.40 4.08
CA GLU A 98 -15.83 11.52 2.68
C GLU A 98 -16.39 10.21 2.14
N ARG A 99 -16.36 9.12 2.92
CA ARG A 99 -16.99 7.87 2.50
C ARG A 99 -18.48 8.09 2.37
N SER A 100 -19.06 7.50 1.34
CA SER A 100 -20.52 7.48 1.20
C SER A 100 -21.15 6.86 2.45
N PRO A 101 -22.28 7.40 2.94
CA PRO A 101 -22.99 6.81 4.06
C PRO A 101 -23.32 5.36 3.73
N ARG A 102 -23.18 4.49 4.72
CA ARG A 102 -23.57 3.08 4.57
C ARG A 102 -25.08 3.04 4.33
N ASP A 103 -25.47 2.60 3.15
CA ASP A 103 -26.86 2.25 2.87
C ASP A 103 -27.13 0.77 3.22
N THR A 104 -28.41 0.43 3.32
CA THR A 104 -28.84 -0.96 3.55
C THR A 104 -29.18 -1.68 2.25
N GLU A 105 -28.93 -1.05 1.09
CA GLU A 105 -29.28 -1.59 -0.21
C GLU A 105 -28.23 -2.65 -0.61
N PRO A 106 -28.61 -3.93 -0.73
CA PRO A 106 -27.66 -4.95 -1.13
C PRO A 106 -27.19 -4.69 -2.56
N ARG A 107 -25.86 -4.67 -2.77
CA ARG A 107 -25.25 -4.50 -4.09
C ARG A 107 -24.98 -5.87 -4.70
N TYR A 108 -25.51 -6.10 -5.90
CA TYR A 108 -25.35 -7.35 -6.64
C TYR A 108 -24.50 -7.13 -7.89
N GLN A 109 -23.74 -8.15 -8.30
CA GLN A 109 -22.91 -8.07 -9.51
C GLN A 109 -23.79 -8.03 -10.77
N THR A 110 -24.89 -8.77 -10.78
CA THR A 110 -25.89 -8.79 -11.86
C THR A 110 -27.32 -8.75 -11.30
N GLU A 111 -28.29 -8.43 -12.18
CA GLU A 111 -29.72 -8.49 -11.83
C GLU A 111 -30.17 -9.92 -11.50
N GLN A 112 -29.55 -10.91 -12.15
CA GLN A 112 -29.83 -12.32 -11.89
C GLN A 112 -29.45 -12.70 -10.45
N ASP A 113 -28.35 -12.18 -9.93
CA ASP A 113 -27.92 -12.40 -8.54
C ASP A 113 -28.92 -11.79 -7.55
N ARG A 114 -29.46 -10.61 -7.86
CA ARG A 114 -30.51 -9.95 -7.04
C ARG A 114 -31.75 -10.82 -6.95
N VAL A 115 -32.22 -11.35 -8.09
CA VAL A 115 -33.40 -12.23 -8.16
C VAL A 115 -33.18 -13.52 -7.37
N LEU A 116 -32.01 -14.16 -7.53
CA LEU A 116 -31.69 -15.40 -6.80
C LEU A 116 -31.62 -15.17 -5.29
N ALA A 117 -30.98 -14.08 -4.85
CA ALA A 117 -30.91 -13.73 -3.43
C ALA A 117 -32.29 -13.44 -2.83
N ALA A 118 -33.16 -12.74 -3.57
CA ALA A 118 -34.54 -12.49 -3.14
C ALA A 118 -35.35 -13.79 -3.04
N ALA A 119 -35.18 -14.72 -3.98
CA ALA A 119 -35.84 -16.03 -3.94
C ALA A 119 -35.40 -16.90 -2.75
N MET A 120 -34.14 -16.78 -2.33
CA MET A 120 -33.62 -17.51 -1.16
C MET A 120 -34.03 -16.89 0.19
N ALA A 121 -34.29 -15.58 0.24
CA ALA A 121 -34.66 -14.87 1.46
C ALA A 121 -36.15 -14.99 1.84
N GLY A 122 -36.99 -15.49 0.92
CA GLY A 122 -38.45 -15.61 1.09
C GLY A 122 -38.97 -16.97 1.59
N ASN A 123 -38.09 -17.83 2.13
CA ASN A 123 -38.38 -19.19 2.61
C ASN A 123 -37.92 -19.36 4.06
#